data_AF-A0A1F5T026-F1
#
_entry.id   AF-A0A1F5T026-F1
#
_cell.length_a   1.000
_cell.length_b   1.000
_cell.length_c   1.000
_cell.angle_alpha   90.00
_cell.angle_beta   90.00
_cell.angle_gamma   90.00
#
_symmetry.space_group_name_H-M   'P 1'
#
loop_
_entity.id
_entity.type
_entity.pdbx_description
1 polymer ?
#
loop_
_entity_poly.entity_id
_entity_poly.type
_entity_poly.pdbx_seq_one_letter_code
_entity_poly.pdbx_strand_id
1 'polypeptide(L)'
;MKILITGIGIVGKSTLRRMLYQFFSFQNLNVKHYDADNFAHLRHPIDQSCIKPEEFSQSNIYLIEDIHGPIESQCLFPLATYDLILYLYCDRLNHTLFQISRAVQWLKSGKYDYDTINGWKGSQKPFDPRNILPIIKLIYKNFYRSQKLQAKDLLAISAYPHIVIQATWTKSGPAFDFKSSNLK
;
A
#
# COMPACT_ATOMS: atom_id res chain seq x y z
N MET A 1 8.21 13.74 13.17
CA MET A 1 8.24 13.59 11.69
C MET A 1 7.16 12.63 11.24
N LYS A 2 6.37 12.98 10.21
CA LYS A 2 5.28 12.18 9.63
C LYS A 2 5.64 11.79 8.20
N ILE A 3 5.75 10.49 7.94
CA ILE A 3 6.10 9.94 6.64
C ILE A 3 4.90 9.17 6.10
N LEU A 4 4.28 9.68 5.04
CA LEU A 4 3.24 8.98 4.28
C LEU A 4 3.88 7.93 3.39
N ILE A 5 3.32 6.73 3.35
CA ILE A 5 3.65 5.63 2.45
C ILE A 5 2.39 5.34 1.65
N THR A 6 2.39 5.70 0.38
CA THR A 6 1.21 5.61 -0.47
C THR A 6 1.54 5.11 -1.87
N GLY A 7 0.52 4.91 -2.69
CA GLY A 7 0.60 4.30 -4.01
C GLY A 7 -0.60 3.38 -4.25
N ILE A 8 -0.72 2.89 -5.49
CA ILE A 8 -1.83 2.03 -5.88
C ILE A 8 -1.93 0.75 -5.04
N GLY A 9 -3.10 0.10 -5.05
CA GLY A 9 -3.31 -1.16 -4.33
C GLY A 9 -2.39 -2.29 -4.82
N ILE A 10 -2.01 -3.18 -3.90
CA ILE A 10 -1.28 -4.44 -4.20
C ILE A 10 0.12 -4.18 -4.82
N VAL A 11 0.92 -3.31 -4.18
CA VAL A 11 2.33 -3.04 -4.59
C VAL A 11 3.32 -3.18 -3.43
N GLY A 12 2.90 -3.73 -2.29
CA GLY A 12 3.79 -3.99 -1.16
C GLY A 12 3.96 -2.85 -0.16
N LYS A 13 3.06 -1.86 -0.11
CA LYS A 13 3.10 -0.75 0.87
C LYS A 13 3.30 -1.22 2.32
N SER A 14 2.48 -2.17 2.78
CA SER A 14 2.63 -2.72 4.14
C SER A 14 3.96 -3.43 4.35
N THR A 15 4.54 -4.03 3.31
CA THR A 15 5.88 -4.62 3.39
C THR A 15 6.93 -3.53 3.56
N LEU A 16 6.88 -2.46 2.77
CA LEU A 16 7.81 -1.33 2.91
C LEU A 16 7.69 -0.68 4.30
N ARG A 17 6.46 -0.43 4.77
CA ARG A 17 6.22 0.14 6.12
C ARG A 17 6.87 -0.72 7.20
N ARG A 18 6.71 -2.04 7.15
CA ARG A 18 7.32 -2.96 8.12
C ARG A 18 8.85 -2.95 8.04
N MET A 19 9.42 -2.95 6.84
CA MET A 19 10.87 -2.87 6.65
C MET A 19 11.44 -1.57 7.24
N LEU A 20 10.81 -0.42 6.96
CA LEU A 20 11.22 0.87 7.51
C LEU A 20 11.07 0.92 9.03
N TYR A 21 9.96 0.39 9.56
CA TYR A 21 9.75 0.31 11.00
C TYR A 21 10.87 -0.48 11.68
N GLN A 22 11.14 -1.71 11.19
CA GLN A 22 12.21 -2.53 11.72
C GLN A 22 13.59 -1.87 11.61
N PHE A 23 13.87 -1.23 10.47
CA PHE A 23 15.13 -0.51 10.27
C PHE A 23 15.30 0.62 11.28
N PHE A 24 14.30 1.50 11.44
CA PHE A 24 14.39 2.60 12.39
C PHE A 24 14.41 2.13 13.85
N SER A 25 13.64 1.10 14.20
CA SER A 25 13.70 0.48 15.53
C SER A 25 15.09 -0.10 15.82
N PHE A 26 15.70 -0.77 14.84
CA PHE A 26 17.06 -1.32 14.98
C PHE A 26 18.12 -0.22 15.19
N GLN A 27 17.89 0.97 14.64
CA GLN A 27 18.73 2.16 14.87
C GLN A 27 18.40 2.88 16.20
N ASN A 28 17.59 2.30 17.08
CA ASN A 28 17.11 2.89 18.34
C ASN A 28 16.38 4.23 18.17
N LEU A 29 15.77 4.47 17.00
CA LEU A 29 14.94 5.65 16.79
C LEU A 29 13.54 5.42 17.35
N ASN A 30 12.94 6.48 17.89
CA ASN A 30 11.56 6.43 18.37
C ASN A 30 10.60 6.46 17.17
N VAL A 31 10.27 5.28 16.66
CA VAL A 31 9.42 5.09 15.49
C VAL A 31 8.07 4.49 15.90
N LYS A 32 6.99 5.04 15.36
CA LYS A 32 5.64 4.49 15.42
C LYS A 32 5.17 4.23 14.01
N HIS A 33 4.31 3.24 13.82
CA HIS A 33 3.73 2.96 12.52
C HIS A 33 2.23 2.76 12.64
N TYR A 34 1.49 3.17 11.61
CA TYR A 34 0.05 2.96 11.55
C TYR A 34 -0.38 2.76 10.11
N ASP A 35 -1.54 2.14 9.94
CA ASP A 35 -2.15 1.86 8.66
C ASP A 35 -3.60 2.34 8.70
N ALA A 36 -3.92 3.28 7.82
CA ALA A 36 -5.18 4.00 7.81
C ALA A 36 -6.39 3.12 7.47
N ASP A 37 -6.16 1.95 6.87
CA ASP A 37 -7.22 1.01 6.52
C ASP A 37 -7.79 0.24 7.74
N ASN A 38 -7.30 0.50 8.97
CA ASN A 38 -7.81 -0.01 10.25
C ASN A 38 -8.30 -1.47 10.20
N PHE A 39 -7.37 -2.42 10.10
CA PHE A 39 -7.75 -3.84 9.97
C PHE A 39 -8.53 -4.34 11.18
N ALA A 40 -9.63 -5.05 10.92
CA ALA A 40 -10.33 -5.84 11.93
C ALA A 40 -9.47 -7.00 12.50
N HIS A 41 -8.37 -7.38 11.83
CA HIS A 41 -7.53 -8.53 12.19
C HIS A 41 -6.03 -8.25 11.97
N LEU A 42 -5.19 -8.83 12.83
CA LEU A 42 -3.74 -8.76 12.74
C LEU A 42 -3.23 -9.50 11.48
N ARG A 43 -2.51 -8.79 10.59
CA ARG A 43 -1.97 -9.35 9.33
C ARG A 43 -0.53 -9.86 9.44
N HIS A 44 0.22 -9.38 10.43
CA HIS A 44 1.60 -9.75 10.70
C HIS A 44 1.92 -9.44 12.18
N PRO A 45 2.78 -10.20 12.88
CA PRO A 45 3.10 -9.93 14.29
C PRO A 45 3.56 -8.49 14.56
N ILE A 46 4.38 -7.92 13.67
CA ILE A 46 4.85 -6.52 13.76
C ILE A 46 3.69 -5.51 13.70
N ASP A 47 2.55 -5.84 13.09
CA ASP A 47 1.41 -4.93 13.05
C ASP A 47 0.65 -4.86 14.39
N GLN A 48 1.07 -5.60 15.43
CA GLN A 48 0.42 -5.52 16.75
C GLN A 48 0.55 -4.13 17.38
N SER A 49 1.62 -3.41 17.07
CA SER A 49 1.83 -2.01 17.45
C SER A 49 1.28 -1.01 16.41
N CYS A 50 0.56 -1.47 15.39
CA CYS A 50 0.02 -0.64 14.32
C CYS A 50 -1.26 0.05 14.79
N ILE A 51 -1.12 1.00 15.70
CA ILE A 51 -2.22 1.70 16.36
C ILE A 51 -2.17 3.18 15.94
N LYS A 52 -3.33 3.74 15.57
CA LYS A 52 -3.45 5.17 15.33
C LYS A 52 -3.12 5.91 16.64
N PRO A 53 -2.11 6.79 16.66
CA PRO A 53 -1.79 7.55 17.86
C PRO A 53 -2.92 8.53 18.18
N GLU A 54 -3.24 8.69 19.47
CA GLU A 54 -4.16 9.73 19.95
C GLU A 54 -3.58 11.12 19.66
N GLU A 55 -2.26 11.27 19.87
CA GLU A 55 -1.52 12.51 19.59
C GLU A 55 -0.18 12.27 18.88
N PHE A 56 0.19 13.21 18.01
CA PHE A 56 1.48 13.23 17.34
C PHE A 56 2.51 13.99 18.18
N SER A 57 3.55 13.30 18.63
CA SER A 57 4.69 13.90 19.32
C SER A 57 5.79 14.26 18.32
N GLN A 58 6.43 15.41 18.51
CA GLN A 58 7.54 15.85 17.66
C GLN A 58 8.78 14.95 17.80
N SER A 59 8.94 14.24 18.92
CA SER A 59 10.08 13.35 19.17
C SER A 59 10.01 12.00 18.43
N ASN A 60 8.92 11.72 17.72
CA ASN A 60 8.70 10.43 17.06
C ASN A 60 8.74 10.56 15.53
N ILE A 61 9.18 9.48 14.88
CA ILE A 61 8.96 9.23 13.45
C ILE A 61 7.67 8.41 13.31
N TYR A 62 6.72 8.89 12.52
CA TYR A 62 5.47 8.20 12.24
C TYR A 62 5.48 7.68 10.81
N LEU A 63 5.38 6.37 10.64
CA LEU A 63 5.22 5.70 9.35
C LEU A 63 3.74 5.42 9.09
N ILE A 64 3.22 5.99 8.01
CA ILE A 64 1.79 6.15 7.79
C ILE A 64 1.45 5.47 6.48
N GLU A 65 0.72 4.36 6.50
CA GLU A 65 0.23 3.75 5.26
C GLU A 65 -1.19 4.21 4.95
N ASP A 66 -1.44 4.72 3.74
CA ASP A 66 -2.77 5.10 3.27
C ASP A 66 -2.89 4.78 1.76
N ILE A 67 -3.91 4.00 1.37
CA ILE A 67 -4.20 3.65 -0.03
C ILE A 67 -4.84 4.81 -0.79
N HIS A 68 -5.48 5.73 -0.09
CA HIS A 68 -6.18 6.90 -0.62
C HIS A 68 -5.44 8.21 -0.41
N GLY A 69 -4.24 8.16 0.19
CA GLY A 69 -3.41 9.32 0.53
C GLY A 69 -3.31 10.42 -0.54
N PRO A 70 -3.24 10.13 -1.86
CA PRO A 70 -3.15 11.15 -2.91
C PRO A 70 -4.48 11.84 -3.26
N ILE A 71 -5.62 11.33 -2.79
CA ILE A 71 -6.95 11.88 -3.06
C ILE A 71 -7.37 12.69 -1.83
N GLU A 72 -7.30 14.02 -1.91
CA GLU A 72 -7.54 14.93 -0.76
C GLU A 72 -8.84 14.63 -0.01
N SER A 73 -9.91 14.23 -0.70
CA SER A 73 -11.21 13.93 -0.09
C SER A 73 -11.28 12.58 0.64
N GLN A 74 -10.26 11.73 0.52
CA GLN A 74 -10.23 10.37 1.07
C GLN A 74 -8.96 10.07 1.88
N CYS A 75 -8.02 11.01 1.93
CA CYS A 75 -6.82 10.91 2.76
C CYS A 75 -7.18 11.03 4.26
N LEU A 76 -6.51 10.26 5.11
CA LEU A 76 -6.74 10.33 6.56
C LEU A 76 -6.37 11.71 7.14
N PHE A 77 -5.33 12.35 6.58
CA PHE A 77 -4.89 13.70 6.90
C PHE A 77 -4.53 14.44 5.61
N PRO A 78 -4.74 15.77 5.53
CA PRO A 78 -4.33 16.55 4.37
C PRO A 78 -2.85 16.34 4.01
N LEU A 79 -2.53 16.30 2.72
CA LEU A 79 -1.17 16.03 2.23
C LEU A 79 -0.11 16.98 2.82
N ALA A 80 -0.49 18.25 3.04
CA ALA A 80 0.36 19.27 3.66
C ALA A 80 0.81 18.94 5.10
N THR A 81 0.17 17.97 5.76
CA THR A 81 0.51 17.58 7.14
C THR A 81 1.66 16.58 7.23
N TYR A 82 2.07 15.99 6.12
CA TYR A 82 3.17 15.03 6.06
C TYR A 82 4.48 15.76 5.76
N ASP A 83 5.54 15.40 6.50
CA ASP A 83 6.88 15.94 6.28
C ASP A 83 7.55 15.32 5.04
N LEU A 84 7.14 14.09 4.69
CA LEU A 84 7.64 13.35 3.54
C LEU A 84 6.61 12.35 3.02
N ILE A 85 6.50 12.21 1.71
CA ILE A 85 5.68 11.21 1.04
C ILE A 85 6.58 10.21 0.31
N LEU A 86 6.45 8.93 0.64
CA LEU A 86 7.04 7.80 -0.07
C LEU A 86 5.99 7.21 -1.00
N TYR A 87 6.12 7.49 -2.29
CA TYR A 87 5.20 6.98 -3.31
C TYR A 87 5.72 5.70 -3.94
N LEU A 88 5.02 4.58 -3.77
CA LEU A 88 5.33 3.33 -4.45
C LEU A 88 4.77 3.35 -5.87
N TYR A 89 5.68 3.54 -6.83
CA TYR A 89 5.41 3.37 -8.24
C TYR A 89 5.66 1.92 -8.67
N CYS A 90 4.80 1.39 -9.53
CA CYS A 90 4.92 0.05 -10.09
C CYS A 90 4.51 0.07 -11.56
N ASP A 91 5.35 -0.44 -12.45
CA ASP A 91 4.97 -0.55 -13.86
C ASP A 91 3.85 -1.58 -14.05
N ARG A 92 3.22 -1.60 -15.23
CA ARG A 92 2.07 -2.48 -15.49
C ARG A 92 2.40 -3.96 -15.34
N LEU A 93 3.60 -4.39 -15.74
CA LEU A 93 3.98 -5.79 -15.73
C LEU A 93 4.20 -6.25 -14.28
N ASN A 94 4.99 -5.50 -13.52
CA ASN A 94 5.21 -5.75 -12.11
C ASN A 94 3.90 -5.69 -11.30
N HIS A 95 3.02 -4.73 -11.58
CA HIS A 95 1.73 -4.65 -10.90
C HIS A 95 0.85 -5.87 -11.18
N THR A 96 0.90 -6.38 -12.42
CA THR A 96 0.19 -7.61 -12.78
C THR A 96 0.75 -8.82 -12.02
N LEU A 97 2.08 -8.93 -11.90
CA LEU A 97 2.71 -10.01 -11.14
C LEU A 97 2.33 -9.96 -9.64
N PHE A 98 2.31 -8.76 -9.06
CA PHE A 98 1.80 -8.58 -7.70
C PHE A 98 0.34 -9.04 -7.56
N GLN A 99 -0.51 -8.67 -8.52
CA GLN A 99 -1.91 -9.07 -8.52
C GLN A 99 -2.11 -10.57 -8.73
N ILE A 100 -1.31 -11.22 -9.57
CA ILE A 100 -1.34 -12.68 -9.75
C ILE A 100 -0.97 -13.35 -8.43
N SER A 101 0.12 -12.92 -7.78
CA SER A 101 0.50 -13.44 -6.46
C SER A 101 -0.63 -13.27 -5.44
N ARG A 102 -1.31 -12.10 -5.44
CA ARG A 102 -2.46 -11.85 -4.58
C ARG A 102 -3.68 -12.70 -4.95
N ALA A 103 -3.92 -12.94 -6.23
CA ALA A 103 -5.01 -13.76 -6.73
C ALA A 103 -4.91 -15.21 -6.28
N VAL A 104 -3.69 -15.76 -6.19
CA VAL A 104 -3.47 -17.08 -5.60
C VAL A 104 -3.96 -17.12 -4.14
N GLN A 105 -3.67 -16.08 -3.36
CA GLN A 105 -4.13 -15.98 -1.96
C GLN A 105 -5.65 -15.81 -1.87
N TRP A 106 -6.26 -15.05 -2.79
CA TRP A 106 -7.70 -14.89 -2.88
C TRP A 106 -8.42 -16.19 -3.23
N LEU A 107 -7.86 -16.98 -4.15
CA LEU A 107 -8.39 -18.30 -4.46
C LEU A 107 -8.27 -19.23 -3.26
N LYS A 108 -7.11 -19.25 -2.58
CA LYS A 108 -6.91 -20.06 -1.35
C LYS A 108 -7.92 -19.75 -0.26
N SER A 109 -8.29 -18.49 -0.07
CA SER A 109 -9.24 -18.06 0.97
C SER A 109 -10.70 -18.09 0.52
N GLY A 110 -10.97 -18.16 -0.78
CA GLY A 110 -12.31 -17.95 -1.34
C GLY A 110 -12.84 -16.51 -1.20
N LYS A 111 -11.97 -15.56 -0.83
CA LYS A 111 -12.28 -14.15 -0.54
C LYS A 111 -11.41 -13.24 -1.40
N TYR A 112 -12.01 -12.33 -2.17
CA TYR A 112 -11.30 -11.35 -3.00
C TYR A 112 -11.93 -9.95 -2.92
N ASP A 113 -11.18 -8.92 -3.29
CA ASP A 113 -11.67 -7.53 -3.48
C ASP A 113 -12.55 -7.01 -2.34
N TYR A 114 -11.94 -6.83 -1.16
CA TYR A 114 -12.62 -6.26 0.01
C TYR A 114 -13.06 -4.82 -0.25
N ASP A 115 -14.29 -4.53 0.16
CA ASP A 115 -14.89 -3.20 0.16
C ASP A 115 -15.43 -2.91 1.58
N THR A 116 -15.34 -1.66 2.03
CA THR A 116 -15.76 -1.29 3.40
C THR A 116 -17.27 -1.38 3.61
N ILE A 117 -18.05 -1.23 2.53
CA ILE A 117 -19.52 -1.28 2.59
C ILE A 117 -20.01 -2.73 2.44
N ASN A 118 -19.44 -3.47 1.49
CA ASN A 118 -19.96 -4.78 1.09
C ASN A 118 -19.13 -5.97 1.62
N GLY A 119 -18.00 -5.71 2.27
CA GLY A 119 -17.09 -6.74 2.76
C GLY A 119 -16.33 -7.46 1.65
N TRP A 120 -15.90 -8.70 1.93
CA TRP A 120 -15.18 -9.53 0.97
C TRP A 120 -16.13 -10.11 -0.09
N LYS A 121 -15.76 -9.97 -1.37
CA LYS A 121 -16.40 -10.71 -2.46
C LYS A 121 -15.92 -12.16 -2.50
N GLY A 122 -16.71 -13.00 -3.16
CA GLY A 122 -16.39 -14.39 -3.44
C GLY A 122 -17.23 -15.39 -2.64
N SER A 123 -17.05 -16.65 -2.98
CA SER A 123 -17.88 -17.75 -2.47
C SER A 123 -17.57 -18.20 -1.05
N GLN A 124 -16.54 -17.63 -0.40
CA GLN A 124 -16.06 -18.03 0.92
C GLN A 124 -15.51 -19.47 0.98
N LYS A 125 -15.35 -20.12 -0.18
CA LYS A 125 -14.84 -21.49 -0.31
C LYS A 125 -13.45 -21.49 -0.94
N PRO A 126 -12.45 -22.12 -0.31
CA PRO A 126 -11.12 -22.30 -0.89
C PRO A 126 -11.18 -22.91 -2.29
N PHE A 127 -10.43 -22.32 -3.22
CA PHE A 127 -10.24 -22.75 -4.61
C PHE A 127 -11.51 -22.91 -5.44
N ASP A 128 -12.60 -22.24 -5.06
CA ASP A 128 -13.85 -22.31 -5.81
C ASP A 128 -13.72 -21.71 -7.21
N PRO A 129 -13.97 -22.50 -8.28
CA PRO A 129 -13.78 -22.05 -9.66
C PRO A 129 -14.65 -20.84 -10.03
N ARG A 130 -15.77 -20.62 -9.33
CA ARG A 130 -16.64 -19.45 -9.54
C ARG A 130 -15.93 -18.13 -9.27
N ASN A 131 -14.85 -18.13 -8.47
CA ASN A 131 -14.06 -16.93 -8.19
C ASN A 131 -13.04 -16.62 -9.29
N ILE A 132 -12.70 -17.57 -10.17
CA ILE A 132 -11.62 -17.40 -11.17
C ILE A 132 -11.94 -16.29 -12.15
N LEU A 133 -13.09 -16.34 -12.84
CA LEU A 133 -13.45 -15.33 -13.85
C LEU A 133 -13.57 -13.92 -13.26
N PRO A 134 -14.24 -13.69 -12.10
CA PRO A 134 -14.25 -12.38 -11.46
C PRO A 134 -12.86 -11.86 -11.09
N ILE A 135 -11.98 -12.71 -10.56
CA ILE A 135 -10.61 -12.31 -10.22
C ILE A 135 -9.83 -11.92 -11.48
N ILE A 136 -9.92 -12.68 -12.56
CA ILE A 136 -9.27 -12.34 -13.85
C ILE A 136 -9.79 -11.00 -14.37
N LYS A 137 -11.11 -10.76 -14.32
CA LYS A 137 -11.71 -9.48 -14.72
C LYS A 137 -11.18 -8.32 -13.89
N LEU A 138 -10.99 -8.51 -12.59
CA LEU A 138 -10.41 -7.50 -11.70
C LEU A 138 -8.95 -7.20 -12.06
N ILE A 139 -8.14 -8.23 -12.32
CA ILE A 139 -6.75 -8.06 -12.73
C ILE A 139 -6.66 -7.28 -14.04
N TYR A 140 -7.46 -7.68 -15.02
CA TYR A 140 -7.52 -7.00 -16.32
C TYR A 140 -7.93 -5.54 -16.17
N LYS A 141 -8.99 -5.25 -15.39
CA LYS A 141 -9.42 -3.87 -15.10
C LYS A 141 -8.28 -3.05 -14.49
N ASN A 142 -7.53 -3.61 -13.56
CA ASN A 142 -6.44 -2.92 -12.89
C ASN A 142 -5.23 -2.71 -13.79
N PHE A 143 -4.93 -3.63 -14.71
CA PHE A 143 -3.85 -3.50 -15.70
C PHE A 143 -3.96 -2.20 -16.51
N TYR A 144 -5.16 -1.87 -17.01
CA TYR A 144 -5.37 -0.65 -17.78
C TYR A 144 -5.42 0.62 -16.92
N ARG A 145 -5.96 0.51 -15.70
CA ARG A 145 -6.18 1.66 -14.83
C ARG A 145 -4.95 2.06 -14.05
N SER A 146 -4.04 1.13 -13.75
CA SER A 146 -2.91 1.35 -12.85
C SER A 146 -2.05 2.55 -13.22
N GLN A 147 -1.65 2.68 -14.48
CA GLN A 147 -0.84 3.81 -14.94
C GLN A 147 -1.58 5.14 -14.87
N LYS A 148 -2.87 5.15 -15.22
CA LYS A 148 -3.69 6.37 -15.12
C LYS A 148 -3.87 6.80 -13.67
N LEU A 149 -4.06 5.84 -12.76
CA LEU A 149 -4.14 6.12 -11.32
C LEU A 149 -2.82 6.65 -10.80
N GLN A 150 -1.70 5.99 -11.13
CA GLN A 150 -0.39 6.44 -10.69
C GLN A 150 -0.03 7.84 -11.19
N ALA A 151 -0.35 8.14 -12.45
CA ALA A 151 -0.15 9.49 -12.98
C ALA A 151 -0.97 10.54 -12.21
N LYS A 152 -2.23 10.22 -11.87
CA LYS A 152 -3.07 11.12 -11.06
C LYS A 152 -2.51 11.31 -9.65
N ASP A 153 -2.09 10.23 -9.00
CA ASP A 153 -1.52 10.30 -7.66
C ASP A 153 -0.24 11.13 -7.65
N LEU A 154 0.66 10.90 -8.63
CA LEU A 154 1.91 11.64 -8.77
C LEU A 154 1.66 13.14 -8.99
N LEU A 155 0.65 13.50 -9.79
CA LEU A 155 0.22 14.89 -9.96
C LEU A 155 -0.32 15.49 -8.66
N ALA A 156 -1.06 14.72 -7.85
CA ALA A 156 -1.60 15.22 -6.59
C ALA A 156 -0.50 15.47 -5.54
N ILE A 157 0.53 14.61 -5.50
CA ILE A 157 1.62 14.76 -4.52
C ILE A 157 2.75 15.68 -4.99
N SER A 158 2.75 16.13 -6.25
CA SER A 158 3.89 16.86 -6.84
C SER A 158 4.21 18.17 -6.14
N ALA A 159 3.23 18.78 -5.47
CA ALA A 159 3.39 20.02 -4.70
C ALA A 159 4.01 19.81 -3.31
N TYR A 160 4.22 18.56 -2.87
CA TYR A 160 4.67 18.23 -1.52
C TYR A 160 6.01 17.51 -1.55
N PRO A 161 6.79 17.50 -0.44
CA PRO A 161 8.03 16.74 -0.37
C PRO A 161 7.77 15.24 -0.57
N HIS A 162 8.30 14.67 -1.66
CA HIS A 162 8.07 13.28 -2.00
C HIS A 162 9.29 12.56 -2.60
N ILE A 163 9.33 11.25 -2.42
CA ILE A 163 10.29 10.32 -3.03
C ILE A 163 9.50 9.23 -3.74
N VAL A 164 9.86 8.97 -4.99
CA VAL A 164 9.29 7.86 -5.78
C VAL A 164 10.15 6.61 -5.61
N ILE A 165 9.51 5.54 -5.16
CA ILE A 165 10.12 4.23 -4.95
C ILE A 165 9.54 3.27 -5.99
N GLN A 166 10.40 2.69 -6.81
CA GLN A 166 10.01 1.64 -7.73
C GLN A 166 9.80 0.34 -6.95
N ALA A 167 8.57 -0.17 -6.96
CA ALA A 167 8.23 -1.49 -6.47
C ALA A 167 8.32 -2.52 -7.60
N THR A 168 9.14 -3.54 -7.40
CA THR A 168 9.36 -4.63 -8.35
C THR A 168 8.92 -5.94 -7.71
N TRP A 169 8.18 -6.76 -8.45
CA TRP A 169 7.79 -8.07 -7.95
C TRP A 169 8.98 -9.04 -8.04
N THR A 170 9.25 -9.77 -6.96
CA THR A 170 10.21 -10.87 -6.98
C THR A 170 9.61 -12.12 -6.32
N LYS A 171 10.25 -13.27 -6.54
CA LYS A 171 9.85 -14.54 -5.91
C LYS A 171 9.93 -14.49 -4.37
N SER A 172 10.85 -13.68 -3.82
CA SER A 172 11.06 -13.56 -2.38
C SER A 172 10.19 -12.47 -1.72
N GLY A 173 9.43 -11.72 -2.52
CA GLY A 173 8.64 -10.58 -2.05
C GLY A 173 8.86 -9.32 -2.90
N PRO A 174 8.19 -8.20 -2.57
CA PRO A 174 8.47 -6.93 -3.21
C PRO A 174 9.91 -6.48 -2.96
N ALA A 175 10.59 -6.03 -4.02
CA ALA A 175 11.82 -5.26 -3.94
C ALA A 175 11.54 -3.77 -4.16
N PHE A 176 12.34 -2.91 -3.56
CA PHE A 176 12.12 -1.46 -3.54
C PHE A 176 13.41 -0.73 -3.95
N ASP A 177 13.37 -0.01 -5.05
CA ASP A 177 14.50 0.77 -5.57
C ASP A 177 14.14 2.25 -5.62
N PHE A 178 15.07 3.12 -5.23
CA PHE A 178 14.88 4.55 -5.35
C PHE A 178 14.94 4.96 -6.83
N LYS A 179 13.85 5.52 -7.35
CA LYS A 179 13.87 6.05 -8.72
C LYS A 179 14.57 7.41 -8.69
N SER A 180 15.75 7.51 -9.31
CA SER A 180 16.35 8.83 -9.59
C SER A 180 15.37 9.64 -10.45
N SER A 181 15.22 10.93 -10.15
CA SER A 181 14.17 11.88 -10.55
C SER A 181 13.98 12.18 -12.05
N ASN A 182 14.29 11.25 -12.96
CA ASN A 182 14.05 11.39 -14.40
C ASN A 182 12.69 10.79 -14.83
N LEU A 183 11.60 11.20 -14.17
CA LEU A 183 10.25 10.99 -14.70
C LEU A 183 9.95 12.17 -15.65
N LYS A 184 10.18 11.95 -16.95
CA LYS A 184 9.70 12.82 -18.03
C LYS A 184 8.22 12.55 -18.30
#